data_AF-A0A399E986-F1
#
_entry.id   AF-A0A399E986-F1
#
_cell.length_a   1.000
_cell.length_b   1.000
_cell.length_c   1.000
_cell.angle_alpha   90.00
_cell.angle_beta   90.00
_cell.angle_gamma   90.00
#
_symmetry.space_group_name_H-M   'P 1'
#
loop_
_entity.id
_entity.type
_entity.pdbx_description
1 polymer ?
#
loop_
_entity_poly.entity_id
_entity_poly.type
_entity_poly.pdbx_seq_one_letter_code
_entity_poly.pdbx_strand_id
1 'polypeptide(L)' 'MRIRFRENASVAIDLPQGAGLRVNGAEQRLERAKLALCRCGYSSNKPFCDGTHKRVGFEAGAGEIELTELGPGGEGH' A
#
# COMPACT_ATOMS: atom_id res chain seq x y z
N MET A 1 -5.02 1.95 10.25
CA MET A 1 -4.32 2.04 8.93
C MET A 1 -4.04 0.62 8.46
N ARG A 2 -4.14 0.34 7.17
CA ARG A 2 -3.98 -1.03 6.65
C ARG A 2 -3.15 -1.07 5.38
N ILE A 3 -2.22 -2.02 5.30
CA ILE A 3 -1.38 -2.28 4.13
C ILE A 3 -1.76 -3.65 3.59
N ARG A 4 -2.10 -3.72 2.30
CA ARG A 4 -2.56 -4.94 1.63
C ARG A 4 -1.66 -5.27 0.45
N PHE A 5 -1.08 -6.45 0.46
CA PHE A 5 -0.39 -7.03 -0.69
C PHE A 5 -1.44 -7.76 -1.51
N ARG A 6 -1.80 -7.22 -2.67
CA ARG A 6 -2.79 -7.88 -3.55
C ARG A 6 -2.10 -8.94 -4.38
N GLU A 7 -2.63 -10.16 -4.38
CA GLU A 7 -2.17 -11.27 -5.21
C GLU A 7 -1.82 -10.81 -6.64
N ASN A 8 -0.59 -11.08 -7.08
CA ASN A 8 -0.09 -10.75 -8.43
C ASN A 8 -0.22 -9.25 -8.83
N ALA A 9 -0.39 -8.35 -7.86
CA ALA A 9 -0.73 -6.95 -8.11
C ALA A 9 -0.03 -5.98 -7.15
N SER A 10 -0.54 -4.75 -7.07
CA SER A 10 0.01 -3.65 -6.25
C SER A 10 -0.02 -3.90 -4.74
N VAL A 11 0.81 -3.17 -4.00
CA VAL A 11 0.59 -2.95 -2.56
C VAL A 11 -0.41 -1.82 -2.39
N ALA A 12 -1.51 -2.04 -1.69
CA ALA A 12 -2.50 -1.01 -1.39
C ALA A 12 -2.34 -0.52 0.05
N ILE A 13 -2.37 0.79 0.25
CA ILE A 13 -2.35 1.40 1.59
C ILE A 13 -3.69 2.09 1.79
N ASP A 14 -4.48 1.62 2.74
CA ASP A 14 -5.68 2.28 3.22
C ASP A 14 -5.30 3.21 4.39
N LEU A 15 -5.40 4.51 4.14
CA LEU A 15 -5.03 5.58 5.06
C LEU A 15 -6.23 5.99 5.93
N PRO A 16 -6.00 6.56 7.12
CA PRO A 16 -7.09 7.20 7.86
C PRO A 16 -7.63 8.41 7.08
N GLN A 17 -8.89 8.76 7.33
CA GLN A 17 -9.52 9.93 6.71
C GLN A 17 -8.80 11.20 7.16
N GLY A 18 -8.56 12.12 6.22
CA GLY A 18 -7.82 13.36 6.49
C GLY A 18 -6.29 13.20 6.52
N ALA A 19 -5.74 12.03 6.22
CA ALA A 19 -4.30 11.87 6.09
C ALA A 19 -3.73 12.72 4.94
N GLY A 20 -2.70 13.53 5.25
CA GLY A 20 -1.85 14.18 4.25
C GLY A 20 -0.70 13.27 3.85
N LEU A 21 -0.32 13.30 2.57
CA LEU A 21 0.80 12.53 2.05
C LEU A 21 1.82 13.46 1.41
N ARG A 22 3.12 13.18 1.56
CA ARG A 22 4.17 13.80 0.73
C ARG A 22 4.72 12.77 -0.23
N VAL A 23 4.68 13.09 -1.52
CA VAL A 23 5.20 12.23 -2.59
C VAL A 23 6.28 13.02 -3.30
N ASN A 24 7.53 12.54 -3.23
CA ASN A 24 8.68 13.24 -3.81
C ASN A 24 8.78 14.72 -3.37
N GLY A 25 8.46 15.01 -2.12
CA GLY A 25 8.46 16.36 -1.54
C GLY A 25 7.19 17.19 -1.80
N ALA A 26 6.33 16.78 -2.72
CA ALA A 26 5.05 17.46 -2.98
C ALA A 26 3.96 16.96 -2.03
N GLU A 27 3.25 17.88 -1.39
CA GLU A 27 2.07 17.55 -0.59
C GLU A 27 0.90 17.14 -1.49
N GLN A 28 0.26 16.05 -1.12
CA GLN A 28 -0.86 15.46 -1.83
C GLN A 28 -2.05 15.34 -0.89
N ARG A 29 -3.18 15.93 -1.32
CA ARG A 29 -4.47 15.73 -0.69
C ARG A 29 -5.24 14.73 -1.54
N LEU A 30 -5.48 13.55 -0.98
CA LEU A 30 -6.12 12.48 -1.74
C LEU A 30 -7.64 12.57 -1.58
N GLU A 31 -8.36 12.52 -2.71
CA GLU A 31 -9.83 12.41 -2.75
C GLU A 31 -10.33 11.13 -2.05
N ARG A 32 -9.51 10.08 -2.10
CA ARG A 32 -9.76 8.80 -1.42
C ARG A 32 -8.53 8.43 -0.62
N ALA A 33 -8.72 8.02 0.62
CA ALA A 33 -7.66 7.59 1.53
C ALA A 33 -7.07 6.22 1.16
N LYS A 34 -6.68 6.03 -0.10
CA LYS A 34 -6.18 4.78 -0.64
C LYS A 34 -5.12 5.00 -1.71
N LEU A 35 -3.98 4.34 -1.54
CA LEU A 35 -2.89 4.31 -2.50
C LEU A 35 -2.73 2.92 -3.10
N ALA A 36 -2.21 2.83 -4.32
CA ALA A 36 -1.75 1.60 -4.93
C ALA A 36 -0.31 1.80 -5.40
N LEU A 37 0.63 1.14 -4.73
CA LEU A 37 2.07 1.20 -4.99
C LEU A 37 2.50 0.04 -5.89
N CYS A 38 3.43 0.33 -6.79
CA CYS A 38 4.05 -0.68 -7.62
C CYS A 38 4.94 -1.58 -6.76
N ARG A 39 4.76 -2.90 -6.87
CA ARG A 39 5.73 -3.90 -6.39
C ARG A 39 6.30 -4.79 -7.48
N CYS A 40 5.80 -4.70 -8.71
CA CYS A 40 6.29 -5.51 -9.83
C CYS A 40 7.56 -4.94 -10.49
N GLY A 41 7.93 -3.68 -10.22
CA GLY A 41 9.11 -3.02 -10.82
C GLY A 41 8.89 -2.38 -12.21
N TYR A 42 7.81 -2.71 -12.91
CA TYR A 42 7.61 -2.30 -14.32
C TYR A 42 6.66 -1.12 -14.55
N SER A 43 6.08 -0.52 -13.50
CA SER A 43 5.21 0.66 -13.68
C SER A 43 5.95 1.81 -14.36
N SER A 44 5.30 2.50 -15.30
CA SER A 44 5.78 3.75 -15.88
C SER A 44 5.46 4.96 -14.98
N ASN A 45 4.59 4.79 -13.98
CA ASN A 45 4.16 5.82 -13.05
C ASN A 45 4.66 5.56 -11.61
N LYS A 46 5.93 5.21 -11.44
CA LYS A 46 6.50 4.91 -10.11
C LYS A 46 6.42 6.14 -9.19
N PRO A 47 6.19 5.96 -7.86
CA PRO A 47 6.09 4.68 -7.14
C PRO A 47 4.71 4.01 -7.23
N PHE A 48 3.77 4.58 -7.98
CA PHE A 48 2.40 4.08 -8.08
C PHE A 48 2.26 2.93 -9.06
N CYS A 49 1.25 2.11 -8.86
CA CYS A 49 0.86 1.07 -9.79
C CYS A 49 0.02 1.65 -10.93
N ASP A 50 0.40 1.36 -12.17
CA ASP A 50 -0.32 1.73 -13.39
C ASP A 50 -1.02 0.55 -14.08
N GLY A 51 -0.95 -0.65 -13.48
CA GLY A 51 -1.53 -1.88 -14.03
C GLY A 51 -0.56 -2.76 -14.82
N THR A 52 0.69 -2.31 -15.04
CA THR A 52 1.68 -3.05 -15.84
C THR A 52 1.99 -4.45 -15.30
N HIS A 53 1.77 -4.71 -14.00
CA HIS A 53 1.91 -6.04 -13.39
C HIS A 53 1.15 -7.15 -14.15
N LYS A 54 -0.02 -6.84 -14.72
CA LYS A 54 -0.80 -7.82 -15.52
C LYS A 54 -0.10 -8.19 -16.81
N ARG A 55 0.52 -7.21 -17.48
CA ARG A 55 1.17 -7.38 -18.77
C ARG A 55 2.49 -8.14 -18.68
N VAL A 56 3.21 -7.97 -17.57
CA VAL A 56 4.53 -8.59 -17.34
C VAL A 56 4.44 -9.94 -16.63
N GLY A 57 3.23 -10.45 -16.36
CA GLY A 57 3.04 -11.72 -15.67
C GLY A 57 3.65 -11.73 -14.27
N PHE A 58 3.49 -10.63 -13.52
CA PHE A 58 4.04 -10.54 -12.17
C PHE A 58 3.34 -11.53 -11.23
N GLU A 59 4.11 -12.41 -10.60
CA GLU A 59 3.63 -13.38 -9.63
C GLU A 59 4.15 -13.07 -8.23
N ALA A 60 3.24 -12.88 -7.28
CA ALA A 60 3.58 -12.68 -5.87
C ALA A 60 2.36 -12.86 -4.97
N GLY A 61 2.56 -13.58 -3.87
CA GLY A 61 1.52 -13.87 -2.88
C GLY A 61 0.82 -12.62 -2.32
N ALA A 62 -0.42 -12.83 -1.90
CA ALA A 62 -1.20 -11.89 -1.11
C ALA A 62 -0.75 -11.83 0.36
N GLY A 63 -1.19 -10.76 1.04
CA GLY A 63 -0.93 -10.54 2.46
C GLY A 63 -1.59 -9.27 2.96
N GLU A 64 -1.68 -9.12 4.28
CA GLU A 64 -2.28 -7.95 4.93
C GLU A 64 -1.52 -7.64 6.22
N ILE A 65 -1.31 -6.35 6.46
CA ILE A 65 -0.80 -5.80 7.71
C ILE A 65 -1.80 -4.74 8.16
N GLU A 66 -2.36 -4.93 9.35
CA GLU A 66 -3.24 -3.96 9.99
C GLU A 66 -2.54 -3.40 11.23
N LEU A 67 -2.52 -2.08 11.37
CA LEU A 67 -2.08 -1.47 12.62
C LEU A 67 -3.21 -1.62 13.64
N THR A 68 -2.95 -2.42 14.67
CA THR A 68 -3.81 -2.57 15.84
C THR A 68 -3.22 -1.79 17.02
N GLU A 69 -4.07 -1.45 17.99
CA GLU A 69 -3.59 -0.93 19.26
C GLU A 69 -3.05 -2.09 20.09
N LEU A 70 -1.76 -2.05 20.43
CA LEU A 70 -1.21 -2.95 21.45
C LEU A 70 -1.74 -2.47 22.80
N GLY A 71 -2.57 -3.29 23.46
CA GLY A 71 -3.02 -3.02 24.82
C GLY A 71 -1.84 -2.89 25.79
N PRO A 72 -2.03 -2.26 26.96
CA PRO A 72 -0.98 -2.12 27.95
C PRO A 72 -0.58 -3.49 28.51
N GLY A 73 0.52 -4.06 28.00
CA GLY A 73 1.18 -5.26 28.52
C GLY A 73 0.60 -6.58 28.05
N GLY A 74 1.39 -7.32 27.26
CA GLY A 74 1.21 -8.75 27.04
C GLY A 74 2.50 -9.47 27.37
N GLU A 75 2.61 -9.98 28.60
CA GLU A 75 3.55 -11.05 28.92
C GLU A 75 2.98 -12.40 28.41
N GLY A 76 3.85 -13.24 27.84
CA GLY A 76 3.59 -14.65 27.52
C GLY A 76 2.99 -14.89 26.12
N HIS A 77 3.42 -15.88 25.34
CA HIS A 77 4.30 -17.04 25.53
C HIS A 77 4.91 -17.38 24.15
#